data_AF-A0A1C7MQX1-F1
#
_entry.id   AF-A0A1C7MQX1-F1
#
_cell.length_a   1.000
_cell.length_b   1.000
_cell.length_c   1.000
_cell.angle_alpha   90.00
_cell.angle_beta   90.00
_cell.angle_gamma   90.00
#
_symmetry.space_group_name_H-M   'P 1'
#
loop_
_entity.id
_entity.type
_entity.pdbx_description
1 polymer ?
#
loop_
_entity_poly.entity_id
_entity_poly.type
_entity_poly.pdbx_seq_one_letter_code
_entity_poly.pdbx_strand_id
1 'polypeptide(L)'
;MLDHDRQRDATRLEMHVTFMTLTTRSDLLLHAEHLIIEMGQPQRRSGNDSTYPVDASSTLHSQGRSVPDGVRKLSAKRRLYYFGCYHEASSRPCKVTWAFLAIRRMCRRPKGTPQEQNDDRCPVSPGYSQEISVGGAHEGENARRADDARSLAKVPRQASMVIHKVRLPFLPSPSSPLPRPSASMFSFSRLLPLASLVSVLLSPSVLGDNPINPGFPYGSAVVRGVNLGGWLVLEPWITPSLFDNTGNSAIVDEWTFGQLQDRNTALATLQNHWNTWITEEDFINIAAAGLNHVRIPIGYWAFEVGPGEPYIQGQLPYLQNAVAWARNHGLKVIVDLHGAPGSQNGFDNSGHRISFPQWHSNATNVARTDAIIKTIASMFDTQTDVVSVIAPLNEPAGFDGSDVLSVVRQYWYDSYGNIRFPFGSSQESNTLVLLHDAFQPLSYWSGFQTPPGWQGVAMDITYISVLSGRKFLSRLHSSSMITIGLCGHQQVSQTNQEHISTACNMASSLSSFDLWLIVGEWTPAATDCAKYLNGRGVGARYDGTYPGSTFVGSCSGLTGSSSSFSSSYKTFLRQYWEAQVITYEKASGWIQWTWKAENADEWTYQAGLAGGWIPQNPMT
;
A
#
# COMPACT_ATOMS: atom_id res chain seq x y z
N MET A 1 -32.16 -4.25 67.28
CA MET A 1 -33.50 -4.05 66.68
C MET A 1 -33.30 -3.25 65.40
N LEU A 2 -33.60 -3.73 64.20
CA LEU A 2 -34.06 -5.04 63.67
C LEU A 2 -33.32 -5.20 62.32
N ASP A 3 -32.57 -6.26 62.03
CA ASP A 3 -32.91 -7.66 61.68
C ASP A 3 -33.24 -7.89 60.17
N HIS A 4 -32.93 -9.09 59.67
CA HIS A 4 -32.90 -9.58 58.27
C HIS A 4 -34.31 -9.74 57.61
N ASP A 5 -34.56 -10.14 56.34
CA ASP A 5 -33.86 -11.08 55.44
C ASP A 5 -34.32 -10.99 53.94
N ARG A 6 -33.71 -11.80 53.05
CA ARG A 6 -34.13 -12.36 51.71
C ARG A 6 -35.49 -11.98 51.07
N GLN A 7 -35.72 -11.97 49.74
CA GLN A 7 -35.42 -13.02 48.74
C GLN A 7 -35.70 -12.54 47.27
N ARG A 8 -35.69 -13.47 46.30
CA ARG A 8 -35.76 -13.27 44.83
C ARG A 8 -37.22 -13.22 44.32
N ASP A 9 -37.43 -12.68 43.12
CA ASP A 9 -38.25 -13.39 42.12
C ASP A 9 -37.91 -13.02 40.65
N ALA A 10 -38.36 -13.84 39.70
CA ALA A 10 -38.00 -13.78 38.28
C ALA A 10 -39.14 -13.30 37.36
N THR A 11 -38.79 -12.79 36.17
CA THR A 11 -39.77 -12.50 35.11
C THR A 11 -39.27 -12.98 33.74
N ARG A 12 -40.17 -13.61 32.97
CA ARG A 12 -39.96 -14.13 31.62
C ARG A 12 -39.62 -13.04 30.59
N LEU A 13 -38.90 -13.43 29.56
CA LEU A 13 -38.98 -12.83 28.22
C LEU A 13 -39.10 -13.94 27.18
N GLU A 14 -40.08 -13.82 26.29
CA GLU A 14 -40.43 -14.83 25.30
C GLU A 14 -39.57 -14.70 24.04
N MET A 15 -39.26 -15.83 23.40
CA MET A 15 -38.46 -15.88 22.18
C MET A 15 -39.30 -16.47 21.05
N HIS A 16 -39.71 -15.61 20.10
CA HIS A 16 -40.44 -16.04 18.91
C HIS A 16 -39.50 -16.75 17.93
N VAL A 17 -39.77 -18.03 17.64
CA VAL A 17 -39.07 -18.80 16.59
C VAL A 17 -40.00 -18.96 15.39
N THR A 18 -39.63 -18.35 14.27
CA THR A 18 -40.34 -18.51 12.99
C THR A 18 -39.69 -19.62 12.18
N PHE A 19 -40.44 -20.69 11.91
CA PHE A 19 -40.01 -21.73 10.97
C PHE A 19 -40.13 -21.24 9.52
N MET A 20 -39.10 -21.46 8.71
CA MET A 20 -39.22 -21.51 7.25
C MET A 20 -38.78 -22.88 6.74
N THR A 21 -39.65 -23.47 5.92
CA THR A 21 -39.49 -24.80 5.31
C THR A 21 -38.59 -24.77 4.09
N LEU A 22 -37.59 -25.64 4.04
CA LEU A 22 -36.84 -25.96 2.81
C LEU A 22 -37.36 -27.26 2.19
N THR A 23 -37.80 -27.19 0.93
CA THR A 23 -38.16 -28.34 0.11
C THR A 23 -36.94 -28.92 -0.61
N THR A 24 -36.99 -30.23 -0.91
CA THR A 24 -35.83 -31.07 -1.22
C THR A 24 -35.60 -31.35 -2.71
N ARG A 25 -34.31 -31.55 -3.08
CA ARG A 25 -33.74 -32.57 -4.01
C ARG A 25 -32.21 -32.34 -4.05
N SER A 26 -31.36 -33.29 -3.66
CA SER A 26 -31.02 -34.55 -4.36
C SER A 26 -30.30 -34.29 -5.69
N ASP A 27 -29.06 -34.74 -5.94
CA ASP A 27 -28.11 -35.56 -5.15
C ASP A 27 -26.67 -34.95 -5.37
N LEU A 28 -25.51 -35.52 -5.02
CA LEU A 28 -25.07 -36.88 -4.65
C LEU A 28 -23.71 -36.81 -3.92
N LEU A 29 -23.45 -37.68 -2.93
CA LEU A 29 -22.18 -37.74 -2.18
C LEU A 29 -21.74 -39.20 -1.94
N LEU A 30 -20.43 -39.48 -2.03
CA LEU A 30 -19.83 -40.80 -1.78
C LEU A 30 -18.97 -40.75 -0.49
N HIS A 31 -19.38 -41.54 0.50
CA HIS A 31 -18.63 -42.29 1.54
C HIS A 31 -17.14 -41.95 1.82
N ALA A 32 -16.63 -42.02 3.05
CA ALA A 32 -16.99 -42.97 4.13
C ALA A 32 -16.73 -42.46 5.57
N GLU A 33 -17.35 -43.14 6.54
CA GLU A 33 -17.17 -42.97 7.99
C GLU A 33 -15.96 -43.78 8.54
N HIS A 34 -15.44 -43.46 9.74
CA HIS A 34 -15.49 -44.38 10.90
C HIS A 34 -14.96 -43.81 12.24
N LEU A 35 -15.80 -43.94 13.27
CA LEU A 35 -15.58 -44.08 14.73
C LEU A 35 -14.52 -43.26 15.52
N ILE A 36 -15.03 -42.65 16.60
CA ILE A 36 -14.30 -42.31 17.84
C ILE A 36 -14.69 -43.32 18.93
N ILE A 37 -13.75 -43.68 19.82
CA ILE A 37 -13.99 -44.45 21.05
C ILE A 37 -13.43 -43.68 22.25
N GLU A 38 -14.24 -43.49 23.28
CA GLU A 38 -13.81 -43.01 24.61
C GLU A 38 -13.18 -44.13 25.45
N MET A 39 -12.29 -43.77 26.40
CA MET A 39 -12.36 -44.27 27.80
C MET A 39 -11.27 -43.68 28.72
N GLY A 40 -11.67 -43.33 29.96
CA GLY A 40 -10.94 -43.77 31.16
C GLY A 40 -9.90 -42.86 31.85
N GLN A 41 -10.31 -42.23 32.96
CA GLN A 41 -9.46 -41.71 34.07
C GLN A 41 -8.71 -42.84 34.83
N PRO A 42 -7.59 -42.57 35.56
CA PRO A 42 -7.70 -42.34 37.03
C PRO A 42 -6.62 -41.50 37.77
N GLN A 43 -7.09 -40.56 38.62
CA GLN A 43 -6.75 -40.34 40.07
C GLN A 43 -5.29 -40.16 40.62
N ARG A 44 -5.14 -39.13 41.49
CA ARG A 44 -4.19 -38.93 42.66
C ARG A 44 -2.72 -38.56 42.34
N ARG A 45 -1.95 -37.80 43.18
CA ARG A 45 -2.14 -37.22 44.54
C ARG A 45 -1.14 -36.06 44.85
N SER A 46 -1.61 -35.02 45.55
CA SER A 46 -0.98 -34.19 46.63
C SER A 46 0.55 -33.95 46.80
N GLY A 47 0.90 -32.68 47.12
CA GLY A 47 2.03 -32.24 47.98
C GLY A 47 3.05 -31.31 47.28
N ASN A 48 3.19 -30.00 47.57
CA ASN A 48 3.62 -29.22 48.76
C ASN A 48 5.13 -28.82 48.74
N ASP A 49 5.39 -27.52 48.98
CA ASP A 49 6.63 -26.92 49.52
C ASP A 49 7.96 -27.04 48.71
N SER A 50 8.95 -26.13 48.77
CA SER A 50 9.05 -24.75 49.32
C SER A 50 10.40 -24.10 48.92
N THR A 51 10.45 -22.76 48.81
CA THR A 51 11.61 -21.85 49.10
C THR A 51 13.05 -22.11 48.59
N TYR A 52 13.60 -21.14 47.80
CA TYR A 52 14.82 -20.30 48.02
C TYR A 52 16.03 -20.78 48.88
N PRO A 53 17.27 -20.18 48.81
CA PRO A 53 17.91 -19.25 47.82
C PRO A 53 19.47 -19.46 47.59
N VAL A 54 20.11 -18.44 46.97
CA VAL A 54 21.54 -17.95 47.01
C VAL A 54 22.75 -18.62 46.32
N ASP A 55 23.55 -17.75 45.67
CA ASP A 55 25.05 -17.65 45.59
C ASP A 55 25.95 -18.81 45.09
N ALA A 56 27.16 -18.60 44.56
CA ALA A 56 27.84 -17.41 44.01
C ALA A 56 29.06 -17.81 43.15
N SER A 57 29.61 -16.85 42.41
CA SER A 57 30.98 -16.71 41.87
C SER A 57 32.00 -17.88 41.96
N SER A 58 32.69 -18.15 40.84
CA SER A 58 34.17 -17.98 40.80
C SER A 58 34.72 -17.96 39.37
N THR A 59 35.56 -16.95 39.08
CA THR A 59 36.46 -16.89 37.93
C THR A 59 37.75 -17.65 38.22
N LEU A 60 38.37 -18.27 37.21
CA LEU A 60 39.81 -18.56 37.21
C LEU A 60 40.37 -18.70 35.79
N HIS A 61 41.43 -17.93 35.50
CA HIS A 61 42.25 -18.07 34.29
C HIS A 61 43.23 -19.25 34.44
N SER A 62 43.56 -19.93 33.34
CA SER A 62 44.87 -19.79 32.65
C SER A 62 45.17 -20.91 31.64
N GLN A 63 45.92 -20.54 30.59
CA GLN A 63 46.92 -21.28 29.77
C GLN A 63 46.89 -22.84 29.84
N GLY A 64 46.92 -23.63 28.75
CA GLY A 64 47.22 -23.35 27.34
C GLY A 64 48.50 -24.09 26.88
N ARG A 65 48.38 -25.11 25.99
CA ARG A 65 49.39 -25.54 24.99
C ARG A 65 49.00 -26.81 24.20
N SER A 66 49.53 -26.87 22.97
CA SER A 66 49.85 -28.05 22.13
C SER A 66 48.77 -29.06 21.67
N VAL A 67 48.62 -29.12 20.34
CA VAL A 67 48.04 -30.21 19.53
C VAL A 67 49.11 -31.31 19.33
N PRO A 68 48.72 -32.60 19.20
CA PRO A 68 48.94 -33.30 17.92
C PRO A 68 47.75 -34.18 17.45
N ASP A 69 47.78 -34.57 16.17
CA ASP A 69 46.74 -35.30 15.43
C ASP A 69 46.41 -36.73 15.91
N GLY A 70 45.20 -37.23 15.61
CA GLY A 70 44.85 -38.62 15.95
C GLY A 70 43.43 -39.12 15.62
N VAL A 71 43.05 -39.13 14.34
CA VAL A 71 41.95 -39.90 13.69
C VAL A 71 41.15 -40.90 14.56
N ARG A 72 39.81 -40.73 14.64
CA ARG A 72 38.83 -41.81 14.39
C ARG A 72 37.41 -41.34 14.08
N LYS A 73 36.75 -42.04 13.16
CA LYS A 73 35.38 -41.81 12.68
C LYS A 73 34.35 -42.37 13.66
N LEU A 74 33.21 -41.70 13.82
CA LEU A 74 31.93 -42.32 14.15
C LEU A 74 30.84 -41.85 13.19
N SER A 75 29.89 -42.73 12.90
CA SER A 75 29.01 -42.66 11.73
C SER A 75 27.59 -42.18 12.07
N ALA A 76 27.01 -41.39 11.16
CA ALA A 76 25.57 -41.19 11.08
C ALA A 76 25.08 -41.53 9.67
N LYS A 77 24.13 -42.45 9.56
CA LYS A 77 23.64 -43.02 8.30
C LYS A 77 22.74 -42.01 7.57
N ARG A 78 23.01 -41.72 6.29
CA ARG A 78 21.98 -41.24 5.35
C ARG A 78 21.58 -42.39 4.42
N ARG A 79 20.29 -42.70 4.35
CA ARG A 79 19.73 -43.55 3.28
C ARG A 79 19.51 -42.65 2.06
N LEU A 80 20.24 -42.89 0.97
CA LEU A 80 19.78 -42.44 -0.35
C LEU A 80 18.79 -43.49 -0.86
N TYR A 81 17.62 -43.04 -1.31
CA TYR A 81 16.80 -43.80 -2.24
C TYR A 81 17.18 -43.37 -3.66
N TYR A 82 17.53 -44.36 -4.49
CA TYR A 82 17.68 -44.17 -5.93
C TYR A 82 16.29 -43.97 -6.55
N PHE A 83 16.16 -42.96 -7.40
CA PHE A 83 15.30 -43.03 -8.58
C PHE A 83 16.14 -42.55 -9.77
N GLY A 84 16.41 -43.46 -10.70
CA GLY A 84 17.05 -43.14 -11.96
C GLY A 84 15.99 -42.86 -13.02
N CYS A 85 16.20 -41.84 -13.85
CA CYS A 85 15.51 -41.69 -15.12
C CYS A 85 16.54 -41.74 -16.26
N TYR A 86 16.15 -42.41 -17.34
CA TYR A 86 17.03 -42.69 -18.48
C TYR A 86 17.46 -41.41 -19.21
N HIS A 87 18.73 -41.36 -19.61
CA HIS A 87 19.14 -40.55 -20.75
C HIS A 87 18.89 -41.34 -22.03
N GLU A 88 17.97 -40.89 -22.86
CA GLU A 88 17.86 -41.36 -24.24
C GLU A 88 18.09 -40.18 -25.19
N ALA A 89 19.22 -40.23 -25.89
CA ALA A 89 19.58 -39.21 -26.86
C ALA A 89 18.98 -39.57 -28.23
N SER A 90 18.04 -38.77 -28.73
CA SER A 90 17.60 -38.84 -30.12
C SER A 90 17.72 -37.49 -30.80
N SER A 91 18.55 -37.46 -31.84
CA SER A 91 18.81 -36.28 -32.67
C SER A 91 18.12 -36.43 -34.03
N ARG A 92 17.29 -35.45 -34.39
CA ARG A 92 17.07 -34.99 -35.79
C ARG A 92 16.19 -33.72 -35.83
N PRO A 93 16.38 -32.85 -36.84
CA PRO A 93 15.76 -31.51 -36.84
C PRO A 93 14.43 -31.45 -37.59
N CYS A 94 13.46 -30.72 -37.03
CA CYS A 94 12.27 -30.29 -37.78
C CYS A 94 12.57 -28.99 -38.53
N LYS A 95 12.40 -29.02 -39.86
CA LYS A 95 12.39 -27.81 -40.70
C LYS A 95 11.15 -26.99 -40.36
N VAL A 96 11.32 -25.69 -40.10
CA VAL A 96 10.23 -24.71 -40.14
C VAL A 96 10.46 -23.80 -41.33
N THR A 97 9.46 -23.75 -42.21
CA THR A 97 9.48 -22.99 -43.46
C THR A 97 9.28 -21.50 -43.18
N TRP A 98 10.18 -20.65 -43.66
CA TRP A 98 10.01 -19.20 -43.57
C TRP A 98 8.99 -18.71 -44.61
N ALA A 99 7.87 -18.18 -44.14
CA ALA A 99 7.01 -17.30 -44.92
C ALA A 99 7.22 -15.85 -44.46
N PHE A 100 7.86 -15.04 -45.30
CA PHE A 100 7.96 -13.60 -45.09
C PHE A 100 6.62 -12.93 -45.41
N LEU A 101 6.09 -12.13 -44.48
CA LEU A 101 5.50 -10.85 -44.85
C LEU A 101 5.82 -9.80 -43.77
N ALA A 102 6.06 -8.57 -44.21
CA ALA A 102 6.84 -7.61 -43.44
C ALA A 102 6.01 -6.47 -42.85
N ILE A 103 6.31 -6.11 -41.60
CA ILE A 103 6.22 -4.72 -41.14
C ILE A 103 7.56 -4.42 -40.43
N ARG A 104 8.31 -3.43 -40.92
CA ARG A 104 9.61 -3.03 -40.35
C ARG A 104 9.84 -1.53 -40.53
N ARG A 105 10.42 -0.90 -39.49
CA ARG A 105 10.80 0.53 -39.35
C ARG A 105 9.62 1.42 -38.92
N MET A 106 9.82 2.42 -38.06
CA MET A 106 11.05 3.23 -37.91
C MET A 106 11.61 3.37 -36.48
N CYS A 107 12.92 3.14 -36.37
CA CYS A 107 13.84 3.96 -35.56
C CYS A 107 15.05 4.27 -36.46
N ARG A 108 15.42 5.54 -36.63
CA ARG A 108 16.58 5.97 -37.44
C ARG A 108 17.43 6.96 -36.65
N ARG A 109 18.68 6.59 -36.36
CA ARG A 109 19.79 7.53 -36.14
C ARG A 109 20.38 7.94 -37.50
N PRO A 110 20.90 9.17 -37.65
CA PRO A 110 21.88 9.50 -38.69
C PRO A 110 23.30 9.64 -38.11
N LYS A 111 24.31 9.17 -38.86
CA LYS A 111 25.72 9.60 -38.74
C LYS A 111 26.45 9.38 -40.08
N GLY A 112 27.33 10.34 -40.41
CA GLY A 112 28.36 10.22 -41.45
C GLY A 112 28.12 11.04 -42.73
N THR A 113 29.12 11.59 -43.42
CA THR A 113 30.60 11.66 -43.18
C THR A 113 31.18 13.00 -43.80
N PRO A 114 32.43 13.19 -44.30
CA PRO A 114 33.21 14.38 -43.92
C PRO A 114 33.71 15.30 -45.08
N GLN A 115 34.12 16.53 -44.78
CA GLN A 115 35.13 17.25 -45.59
C GLN A 115 35.77 18.43 -44.84
N GLU A 116 37.08 18.61 -45.01
CA GLU A 116 37.83 19.80 -44.59
C GLU A 116 37.81 20.87 -45.68
N GLN A 117 37.74 22.15 -45.30
CA GLN A 117 38.66 23.20 -45.76
C GLN A 117 38.48 24.51 -44.95
N ASN A 118 39.56 25.27 -44.79
CA ASN A 118 39.61 26.56 -44.09
C ASN A 118 38.89 27.66 -44.89
N ASP A 119 38.32 28.66 -44.21
CA ASP A 119 38.79 30.06 -44.34
C ASP A 119 38.31 30.95 -43.19
N ASP A 120 39.04 32.03 -42.91
CA ASP A 120 38.72 33.05 -41.90
C ASP A 120 37.64 34.04 -42.37
N ARG A 121 36.70 34.42 -41.47
CA ARG A 121 36.31 35.82 -41.13
C ARG A 121 34.97 35.93 -40.38
N CYS A 122 34.96 36.74 -39.30
CA CYS A 122 33.74 37.37 -38.77
C CYS A 122 33.37 38.63 -39.60
N PRO A 123 32.13 39.13 -39.54
CA PRO A 123 31.81 40.13 -38.51
C PRO A 123 30.42 39.99 -37.84
N VAL A 124 30.17 40.85 -36.86
CA VAL A 124 29.10 40.78 -35.83
C VAL A 124 28.05 41.87 -36.03
N SER A 125 26.82 41.67 -35.51
CA SER A 125 25.85 42.66 -34.94
C SER A 125 24.45 42.62 -35.57
N PRO A 126 23.39 43.15 -34.90
CA PRO A 126 23.06 43.22 -33.46
C PRO A 126 21.72 42.49 -33.16
N GLY A 127 21.19 42.32 -31.95
CA GLY A 127 21.43 42.99 -30.67
C GLY A 127 20.30 43.99 -30.35
N TYR A 128 19.26 43.53 -29.64
CA TYR A 128 18.23 44.41 -29.04
C TYR A 128 17.86 43.89 -27.65
N SER A 129 18.30 44.62 -26.63
CA SER A 129 17.85 44.51 -25.24
C SER A 129 17.62 45.91 -24.71
N GLN A 130 16.59 46.10 -23.88
CA GLN A 130 16.36 47.34 -23.15
C GLN A 130 16.53 47.09 -21.66
N GLU A 131 17.53 47.76 -21.08
CA GLU A 131 17.53 48.15 -19.67
C GLU A 131 17.83 49.65 -19.61
N ILE A 132 17.25 50.33 -18.63
CA ILE A 132 17.63 51.69 -18.24
C ILE A 132 18.22 51.61 -16.83
N SER A 133 19.46 52.08 -16.72
CA SER A 133 20.26 52.25 -15.50
C SER A 133 19.68 53.42 -14.63
N VAL A 134 20.11 53.80 -13.42
CA VAL A 134 21.43 53.80 -12.75
C VAL A 134 21.20 53.90 -11.23
N GLY A 135 22.14 53.42 -10.39
CA GLY A 135 22.31 53.94 -9.02
C GLY A 135 22.99 52.95 -8.08
N GLY A 136 24.26 53.18 -7.72
CA GLY A 136 25.04 52.29 -6.85
C GLY A 136 25.71 52.99 -5.66
N ALA A 137 26.65 52.26 -5.06
CA ALA A 137 27.63 52.63 -4.02
C ALA A 137 27.35 52.20 -2.55
N HIS A 138 28.08 51.15 -2.16
CA HIS A 138 28.96 50.99 -0.97
C HIS A 138 28.46 51.22 0.48
N GLU A 139 28.82 50.22 1.33
CA GLU A 139 29.23 50.29 2.75
C GLU A 139 28.22 50.86 3.79
N GLY A 140 28.21 50.45 5.06
CA GLY A 140 28.99 49.45 5.81
C GLY A 140 28.63 49.53 7.31
N GLU A 141 28.93 48.46 8.06
CA GLU A 141 29.00 48.39 9.55
C GLU A 141 27.75 48.65 10.46
N ASN A 142 27.46 47.60 11.26
CA ASN A 142 27.35 47.59 12.73
C ASN A 142 26.63 48.73 13.50
N ALA A 143 25.57 48.36 14.26
CA ALA A 143 25.58 48.31 15.75
C ALA A 143 24.29 48.80 16.48
N ARG A 144 23.68 47.85 17.20
CA ARG A 144 23.17 47.91 18.58
C ARG A 144 22.02 48.87 18.99
N ARG A 145 21.22 48.30 19.91
CA ARG A 145 20.29 48.91 20.88
C ARG A 145 19.02 49.54 20.30
N ALA A 146 17.89 49.58 20.99
CA ALA A 146 17.28 48.90 22.16
C ALA A 146 16.16 49.86 22.63
N ASP A 147 15.18 49.34 23.36
CA ASP A 147 14.18 50.10 24.14
C ASP A 147 13.18 50.90 23.26
N ASP A 148 11.85 50.92 23.45
CA ASP A 148 11.01 50.51 24.57
C ASP A 148 9.50 50.65 24.20
N ALA A 149 8.63 50.44 25.19
CA ALA A 149 7.28 51.02 25.33
C ALA A 149 6.05 50.39 24.63
N ARG A 150 5.40 49.53 25.43
CA ARG A 150 3.94 49.34 25.58
C ARG A 150 3.04 50.53 25.14
N SER A 151 1.90 50.25 24.50
CA SER A 151 0.55 50.35 25.11
C SER A 151 -0.54 49.77 24.17
N LEU A 152 -1.34 48.79 24.62
CA LEU A 152 -2.74 48.91 25.09
C LEU A 152 -3.85 49.17 24.04
N ALA A 153 -4.60 48.09 23.78
CA ALA A 153 -6.06 48.01 23.65
C ALA A 153 -6.82 48.77 22.53
N LYS A 154 -7.54 48.01 21.69
CA LYS A 154 -9.00 47.82 21.87
C LYS A 154 -9.60 46.69 21.02
N VAL A 155 -10.52 45.96 21.64
CA VAL A 155 -11.46 45.01 21.02
C VAL A 155 -12.70 45.76 20.52
N PRO A 156 -13.32 45.33 19.41
CA PRO A 156 -14.76 45.48 19.24
C PRO A 156 -15.46 44.10 19.32
N ARG A 157 -16.51 44.03 20.14
CA ARG A 157 -17.43 42.88 20.25
C ARG A 157 -18.64 43.08 19.33
N GLN A 158 -19.25 41.95 18.97
CA GLN A 158 -20.69 41.78 18.67
C GLN A 158 -21.28 42.57 17.49
N ALA A 159 -21.72 41.81 16.47
CA ALA A 159 -22.90 42.15 15.69
C ALA A 159 -23.97 41.08 15.95
N SER A 160 -25.13 41.47 16.47
CA SER A 160 -26.29 40.59 16.63
C SER A 160 -27.34 40.87 15.56
N MET A 161 -27.65 39.83 14.79
CA MET A 161 -29.00 39.41 14.39
C MET A 161 -30.02 40.51 14.02
N VAL A 162 -30.30 40.66 12.73
CA VAL A 162 -31.57 41.22 12.24
C VAL A 162 -32.33 40.13 11.47
N ILE A 163 -33.56 39.86 11.92
CA ILE A 163 -34.47 38.88 11.33
C ILE A 163 -35.13 39.47 10.09
N HIS A 164 -35.19 38.73 8.99
CA HIS A 164 -36.10 39.05 7.87
C HIS A 164 -37.22 38.00 7.78
N LYS A 165 -38.39 38.40 8.28
CA LYS A 165 -39.66 37.70 8.04
C LYS A 165 -40.10 37.96 6.60
N VAL A 166 -39.90 36.99 5.71
CA VAL A 166 -40.63 36.94 4.45
C VAL A 166 -42.00 36.33 4.73
N ARG A 167 -43.08 37.05 4.41
CA ARG A 167 -44.48 36.60 4.59
C ARG A 167 -45.18 36.57 3.24
N LEU A 168 -45.80 35.44 2.93
CA LEU A 168 -46.50 35.13 1.68
C LEU A 168 -47.72 36.04 1.45
N PRO A 169 -48.07 36.36 0.20
CA PRO A 169 -49.44 36.61 -0.23
C PRO A 169 -50.12 35.30 -0.66
N PHE A 170 -51.27 35.00 -0.07
CA PHE A 170 -52.21 33.98 -0.55
C PHE A 170 -52.94 34.48 -1.81
N LEU A 171 -53.14 33.62 -2.82
CA LEU A 171 -54.26 33.71 -3.78
C LEU A 171 -54.82 32.30 -4.06
N PRO A 172 -56.12 32.17 -4.44
CA PRO A 172 -56.91 31.02 -4.05
C PRO A 172 -57.08 29.91 -5.10
N SER A 173 -57.38 28.71 -4.61
CA SER A 173 -57.85 27.56 -5.37
C SER A 173 -59.29 27.74 -5.88
N PRO A 174 -59.62 27.22 -7.07
CA PRO A 174 -60.97 26.76 -7.40
C PRO A 174 -61.04 25.23 -7.45
N SER A 175 -62.13 24.69 -6.91
CA SER A 175 -62.44 23.26 -6.82
C SER A 175 -63.40 22.78 -7.91
N SER A 176 -63.42 21.45 -8.14
CA SER A 176 -64.53 20.69 -8.76
C SER A 176 -64.59 20.67 -10.32
N PRO A 177 -65.34 19.75 -10.95
CA PRO A 177 -64.85 18.37 -11.15
C PRO A 177 -65.02 17.82 -12.60
N LEU A 178 -64.46 16.63 -12.84
CA LEU A 178 -64.61 15.84 -14.08
C LEU A 178 -66.07 15.40 -14.36
N PRO A 179 -66.48 15.35 -15.63
CA PRO A 179 -67.55 14.49 -16.10
C PRO A 179 -67.07 13.38 -17.07
N ARG A 180 -67.45 12.12 -16.79
CA ARG A 180 -67.77 11.11 -17.82
C ARG A 180 -69.26 11.23 -18.13
N PRO A 181 -69.72 11.09 -19.38
CA PRO A 181 -70.18 9.78 -19.88
C PRO A 181 -69.88 9.62 -21.40
N SER A 182 -70.30 8.63 -22.19
CA SER A 182 -71.01 7.34 -22.03
C SER A 182 -70.68 6.46 -23.26
N ALA A 183 -70.97 5.15 -23.19
CA ALA A 183 -70.85 4.25 -24.33
C ALA A 183 -71.88 4.53 -25.45
N SER A 184 -71.52 4.21 -26.69
CA SER A 184 -72.46 3.96 -27.79
C SER A 184 -71.96 2.82 -28.66
N MET A 185 -72.82 1.83 -28.91
CA MET A 185 -72.52 0.59 -29.61
C MET A 185 -72.37 0.81 -31.13
N PHE A 186 -71.51 0.03 -31.78
CA PHE A 186 -71.74 -0.38 -33.17
C PHE A 186 -71.46 -1.88 -33.36
N SER A 187 -72.20 -2.46 -34.31
CA SER A 187 -72.46 -3.90 -34.41
C SER A 187 -71.47 -4.65 -35.31
N PHE A 188 -71.32 -5.95 -35.01
CA PHE A 188 -70.77 -7.05 -35.82
C PHE A 188 -70.41 -6.77 -37.28
N SER A 189 -69.18 -7.17 -37.67
CA SER A 189 -69.02 -8.27 -38.65
C SER A 189 -67.56 -8.71 -38.88
N ARG A 190 -67.39 -10.00 -39.18
CA ARG A 190 -66.22 -10.72 -39.73
C ARG A 190 -65.15 -11.24 -38.75
N LEU A 191 -65.26 -12.56 -38.53
CA LEU A 191 -64.23 -13.45 -38.02
C LEU A 191 -62.99 -13.47 -38.92
N LEU A 192 -61.80 -13.52 -38.31
CA LEU A 192 -60.58 -14.17 -38.84
C LEU A 192 -59.71 -14.57 -37.62
N PRO A 193 -59.27 -15.84 -37.47
CA PRO A 193 -58.51 -16.26 -36.31
C PRO A 193 -57.01 -16.06 -36.54
N LEU A 194 -56.39 -15.12 -35.82
CA LEU A 194 -54.95 -15.16 -35.56
C LEU A 194 -54.71 -15.62 -34.12
N ALA A 195 -54.18 -16.83 -33.98
CA ALA A 195 -53.55 -17.25 -32.75
C ALA A 195 -52.24 -16.46 -32.59
N SER A 196 -52.22 -15.50 -31.67
CA SER A 196 -50.99 -14.84 -31.24
C SER A 196 -50.69 -15.24 -29.80
N LEU A 197 -49.52 -15.84 -29.59
CA LEU A 197 -49.03 -16.26 -28.29
C LEU A 197 -49.04 -15.07 -27.31
N VAL A 198 -49.83 -15.17 -26.24
CA VAL A 198 -49.55 -14.41 -25.02
C VAL A 198 -48.46 -15.16 -24.26
N SER A 199 -47.24 -15.10 -24.80
CA SER A 199 -46.05 -15.40 -24.02
C SER A 199 -45.90 -14.30 -22.97
N VAL A 200 -46.38 -14.58 -21.76
CA VAL A 200 -46.05 -13.75 -20.60
C VAL A 200 -44.54 -13.85 -20.40
N LEU A 201 -43.82 -12.85 -20.91
CA LEU A 201 -42.44 -12.60 -20.54
C LEU A 201 -42.43 -12.19 -19.07
N LEU A 202 -42.38 -13.19 -18.20
CA LEU A 202 -41.60 -13.09 -16.96
C LEU A 202 -40.14 -12.95 -17.39
N SER A 203 -39.78 -11.76 -17.88
CA SER A 203 -38.40 -11.31 -17.78
C SER A 203 -38.04 -11.45 -16.31
N PRO A 204 -37.05 -12.28 -15.93
CA PRO A 204 -36.44 -12.04 -14.65
C PRO A 204 -36.01 -10.58 -14.68
N SER A 205 -36.40 -9.81 -13.67
CA SER A 205 -35.68 -8.61 -13.33
C SER A 205 -34.28 -9.09 -13.00
N VAL A 206 -33.41 -9.14 -14.02
CA VAL A 206 -31.99 -8.96 -13.81
C VAL A 206 -31.94 -7.63 -13.09
N LEU A 207 -31.77 -7.70 -11.77
CA LEU A 207 -31.30 -6.58 -10.99
C LEU A 207 -30.03 -6.19 -11.73
N GLY A 208 -30.11 -5.11 -12.51
CA GLY A 208 -28.97 -4.67 -13.28
C GLY A 208 -27.85 -4.51 -12.27
N ASP A 209 -26.75 -5.22 -12.49
CA ASP A 209 -25.51 -4.98 -11.77
C ASP A 209 -25.32 -3.47 -11.79
N ASN A 210 -25.52 -2.79 -10.66
CA ASN A 210 -25.32 -1.36 -10.57
C ASN A 210 -23.80 -1.20 -10.52
N PRO A 211 -23.12 -0.86 -11.62
CA PRO A 211 -21.68 -0.77 -11.58
C PRO A 211 -21.31 0.28 -10.54
N ILE A 212 -20.36 -0.05 -9.66
CA ILE A 212 -19.74 0.93 -8.77
C ILE A 212 -19.42 2.22 -9.54
N ASN A 213 -19.73 3.38 -8.97
CA ASN A 213 -19.44 4.70 -9.53
C ASN A 213 -18.37 5.41 -8.69
N PRO A 214 -17.11 4.94 -8.73
CA PRO A 214 -16.02 5.51 -7.92
C PRO A 214 -15.69 6.94 -8.34
N GLY A 215 -15.12 7.72 -7.42
CA GLY A 215 -14.71 9.11 -7.67
C GLY A 215 -13.64 9.31 -8.77
N PHE A 216 -13.11 8.22 -9.34
CA PHE A 216 -12.17 8.19 -10.46
C PHE A 216 -12.49 6.98 -11.37
N PRO A 217 -12.44 7.10 -12.71
CA PRO A 217 -12.92 6.04 -13.60
C PRO A 217 -11.85 4.95 -13.85
N TYR A 218 -11.59 4.14 -12.82
CA TYR A 218 -10.63 3.03 -12.82
C TYR A 218 -10.82 2.08 -14.02
N GLY A 219 -9.71 1.57 -14.55
CA GLY A 219 -9.67 0.73 -15.75
C GLY A 219 -9.91 1.46 -17.08
N SER A 220 -10.30 2.75 -17.06
CA SER A 220 -10.43 3.57 -18.27
C SER A 220 -9.57 4.84 -18.25
N ALA A 221 -9.28 5.37 -17.06
CA ALA A 221 -8.22 6.34 -16.83
C ALA A 221 -7.08 5.72 -16.02
N VAL A 222 -5.86 6.21 -16.25
CA VAL A 222 -4.64 5.72 -15.62
C VAL A 222 -4.43 6.41 -14.28
N VAL A 223 -4.29 5.62 -13.21
CA VAL A 223 -3.82 6.06 -11.90
C VAL A 223 -2.35 6.47 -12.01
N ARG A 224 -2.02 7.70 -11.60
CA ARG A 224 -0.66 8.22 -11.48
C ARG A 224 -0.53 8.94 -10.16
N GLY A 225 0.29 8.43 -9.26
CA GLY A 225 0.40 9.02 -7.93
C GLY A 225 1.72 8.78 -7.23
N VAL A 226 1.77 9.25 -5.98
CA VAL A 226 2.89 9.05 -5.07
C VAL A 226 2.41 8.62 -3.69
N ASN A 227 3.22 7.81 -3.02
CA ASN A 227 3.05 7.52 -1.60
C ASN A 227 3.52 8.71 -0.77
N LEU A 228 2.83 9.01 0.33
CA LEU A 228 3.23 9.99 1.33
C LEU A 228 3.94 9.28 2.50
N GLY A 229 4.97 8.49 2.15
CA GLY A 229 5.72 7.64 3.07
C GLY A 229 6.48 8.41 4.16
N GLY A 230 6.78 7.72 5.26
CA GLY A 230 7.45 8.32 6.42
C GLY A 230 6.65 9.40 7.19
N TRP A 231 5.37 9.65 6.88
CA TRP A 231 4.57 10.71 7.51
C TRP A 231 3.80 10.26 8.76
N LEU A 232 2.71 9.51 8.58
CA LEU A 232 1.85 9.02 9.67
C LEU A 232 2.26 7.63 10.17
N VAL A 233 3.30 7.07 9.57
CA VAL A 233 4.11 5.94 10.04
C VAL A 233 5.57 6.33 9.80
N LEU A 234 6.44 6.18 10.80
CA LEU A 234 7.86 6.52 10.69
C LEU A 234 8.68 5.38 10.08
N GLU A 235 9.51 5.72 9.09
CA GLU A 235 10.48 4.80 8.48
C GLU A 235 11.90 5.37 8.61
N PRO A 236 12.85 4.63 9.23
CA PRO A 236 14.21 5.13 9.48
C PRO A 236 15.00 5.57 8.25
N TRP A 237 14.62 5.09 7.07
CA TRP A 237 15.33 5.38 5.82
C TRP A 237 14.78 6.62 5.09
N ILE A 238 13.50 6.94 5.28
CA ILE A 238 12.86 8.14 4.73
C ILE A 238 13.20 9.36 5.60
N THR A 239 13.17 9.20 6.92
CA THR A 239 13.38 10.26 7.91
C THR A 239 14.48 9.92 8.94
N PRO A 240 15.71 9.56 8.50
CA PRO A 240 16.81 9.16 9.39
C PRO A 240 17.13 10.17 10.50
N SER A 241 16.87 11.47 10.31
CA SER A 241 17.10 12.49 11.34
C SER A 241 16.27 12.24 12.61
N LEU A 242 15.02 11.79 12.49
CA LEU A 242 14.14 11.49 13.64
C LEU A 242 14.73 10.39 14.51
N PHE A 243 15.42 9.43 13.90
CA PHE A 243 16.02 8.28 14.58
C PHE A 243 17.43 8.60 15.10
N ASP A 244 18.24 9.32 14.33
CA ASP A 244 19.61 9.67 14.72
C ASP A 244 19.68 10.74 15.82
N ASN A 245 18.79 11.73 15.78
CA ASN A 245 18.70 12.76 16.82
C ASN A 245 18.25 12.22 18.19
N THR A 246 17.79 10.96 18.27
CA THR A 246 17.54 10.30 19.57
C THR A 246 18.83 9.98 20.35
N GLY A 247 19.98 9.89 19.67
CA GLY A 247 21.22 9.39 20.25
C GLY A 247 21.19 7.90 20.65
N ASN A 248 20.09 7.18 20.39
CA ASN A 248 19.86 5.82 20.83
C ASN A 248 19.68 4.89 19.63
N SER A 249 20.68 4.02 19.37
CA SER A 249 20.66 3.08 18.24
C SER A 249 19.70 1.90 18.41
N ALA A 250 19.13 1.69 19.61
CA ALA A 250 18.10 0.68 19.84
C ALA A 250 16.70 1.09 19.34
N ILE A 251 16.51 2.38 19.01
CA ILE A 251 15.29 2.88 18.36
C ILE A 251 15.39 2.59 16.86
N VAL A 252 14.67 1.58 16.38
CA VAL A 252 14.79 1.02 15.02
C VAL A 252 13.51 1.08 14.20
N ASP A 253 12.40 1.48 14.82
CA ASP A 253 11.04 1.59 14.27
C ASP A 253 10.19 2.53 15.16
N GLU A 254 8.93 2.79 14.80
CA GLU A 254 8.06 3.68 15.59
C GLU A 254 7.66 3.10 16.95
N TRP A 255 7.56 1.77 17.08
CA TRP A 255 7.34 1.08 18.36
C TRP A 255 8.46 1.38 19.35
N THR A 256 9.71 1.12 18.97
CA THR A 256 10.88 1.38 19.82
C THR A 256 11.12 2.88 20.01
N PHE A 257 10.72 3.73 19.06
CA PHE A 257 10.70 5.18 19.25
C PHE A 257 9.77 5.57 20.41
N GLY A 258 8.52 5.12 20.41
CA GLY A 258 7.58 5.36 21.52
C GLY A 258 8.01 4.73 22.84
N GLN A 259 8.75 3.62 22.79
CA GLN A 259 9.17 2.84 23.97
C GLN A 259 10.43 3.39 24.67
N LEU A 260 11.41 3.86 23.89
CA LEU A 260 12.77 4.14 24.38
C LEU A 260 13.16 5.62 24.31
N GLN A 261 12.36 6.47 23.67
CA GLN A 261 12.50 7.92 23.75
C GLN A 261 11.72 8.46 24.95
N ASP A 262 12.15 9.59 25.54
CA ASP A 262 11.35 10.31 26.52
C ASP A 262 9.97 10.66 25.94
N ARG A 263 8.89 10.40 26.69
CA ARG A 263 7.52 10.43 26.16
C ARG A 263 7.04 11.83 25.77
N ASN A 264 7.59 12.88 26.38
CA ASN A 264 7.30 14.27 26.00
C ASN A 264 8.11 14.68 24.77
N THR A 265 9.39 14.31 24.73
CA THR A 265 10.28 14.52 23.58
C THR A 265 9.72 13.83 22.34
N ALA A 266 9.32 12.55 22.46
CA ALA A 266 8.70 11.78 21.38
C ALA A 266 7.41 12.43 20.86
N LEU A 267 6.53 12.90 21.76
CA LEU A 267 5.31 13.60 21.38
C LEU A 267 5.60 14.92 20.64
N ALA A 268 6.53 15.74 21.16
CA ALA A 268 6.91 17.00 20.53
C ALA A 268 7.58 16.78 19.16
N THR A 269 8.44 15.78 19.04
CA THR A 269 9.07 15.37 17.78
C THR A 269 8.03 14.94 16.75
N LEU A 270 7.10 14.04 17.12
CA LEU A 270 6.03 13.59 16.22
C LEU A 270 5.08 14.72 15.82
N GLN A 271 4.68 15.59 16.76
CA GLN A 271 3.85 16.75 16.45
C GLN A 271 4.56 17.71 15.47
N ASN A 272 5.84 18.01 15.69
CA ASN A 272 6.60 18.82 14.74
C ASN A 272 6.66 18.13 13.37
N HIS A 273 7.03 16.85 13.33
CA HIS A 273 7.11 16.04 12.12
C HIS A 273 5.81 16.02 11.33
N TRP A 274 4.67 15.72 11.97
CA TRP A 274 3.37 15.69 11.30
C TRP A 274 2.96 17.07 10.74
N ASN A 275 3.34 18.17 11.40
CA ASN A 275 3.07 19.53 10.92
C ASN A 275 3.97 19.98 9.76
N THR A 276 5.20 19.47 9.65
CA THR A 276 6.19 19.98 8.68
C THR A 276 6.57 19.01 7.57
N TRP A 277 6.33 17.71 7.73
CA TRP A 277 6.75 16.72 6.75
C TRP A 277 5.87 16.72 5.50
N ILE A 278 4.54 16.72 5.63
CA ILE A 278 3.63 16.90 4.49
C ILE A 278 2.69 18.06 4.79
N THR A 279 2.55 18.94 3.81
CA THR A 279 1.78 20.19 3.89
C THR A 279 0.89 20.36 2.65
N GLU A 280 0.00 21.35 2.63
CA GLU A 280 -0.79 21.64 1.42
C GLU A 280 0.09 21.99 0.20
N GLU A 281 1.26 22.57 0.43
CA GLU A 281 2.25 22.86 -0.62
C GLU A 281 2.73 21.58 -1.31
N ASP A 282 2.86 20.46 -0.59
CA ASP A 282 3.16 19.17 -1.22
C ASP A 282 2.03 18.73 -2.16
N PHE A 283 0.76 18.91 -1.77
CA PHE A 283 -0.40 18.59 -2.61
C PHE A 283 -0.51 19.48 -3.85
N ILE A 284 -0.20 20.78 -3.72
CA ILE A 284 -0.09 21.71 -4.85
C ILE A 284 0.97 21.21 -5.85
N ASN A 285 2.16 20.85 -5.36
CA ASN A 285 3.26 20.40 -6.21
C ASN A 285 3.00 19.01 -6.85
N ILE A 286 2.34 18.09 -6.13
CA ILE A 286 1.90 16.79 -6.66
C ILE A 286 0.90 16.99 -7.82
N ALA A 287 -0.10 17.85 -7.64
CA ALA A 287 -1.07 18.17 -8.70
C ALA A 287 -0.42 18.90 -9.88
N ALA A 288 0.51 19.84 -9.62
CA ALA A 288 1.26 20.56 -10.65
C ALA A 288 2.17 19.64 -11.48
N ALA A 289 2.65 18.53 -10.90
CA ALA A 289 3.38 17.48 -11.61
C ALA A 289 2.49 16.55 -12.47
N GLY A 290 1.19 16.85 -12.60
CA GLY A 290 0.24 16.07 -13.41
C GLY A 290 -0.17 14.72 -12.80
N LEU A 291 0.08 14.51 -11.51
CA LEU A 291 -0.39 13.36 -10.77
C LEU A 291 -1.87 13.54 -10.39
N ASN A 292 -2.58 12.42 -10.21
CA ASN A 292 -4.01 12.39 -9.91
C ASN A 292 -4.36 11.63 -8.62
N HIS A 293 -3.41 10.91 -8.00
CA HIS A 293 -3.59 10.20 -6.73
C HIS A 293 -2.46 10.46 -5.73
N VAL A 294 -2.78 10.36 -4.44
CA VAL A 294 -1.84 10.12 -3.35
C VAL A 294 -2.26 8.88 -2.57
N ARG A 295 -1.28 8.09 -2.10
CA ARG A 295 -1.50 7.02 -1.12
C ARG A 295 -0.94 7.46 0.23
N ILE A 296 -1.74 7.29 1.28
CA ILE A 296 -1.43 7.78 2.63
C ILE A 296 -1.35 6.57 3.57
N PRO A 297 -0.13 6.05 3.80
CA PRO A 297 0.16 5.10 4.87
C PRO A 297 -0.28 5.66 6.23
N ILE A 298 -1.05 4.88 6.99
CA ILE A 298 -1.39 5.18 8.39
C ILE A 298 -1.37 3.91 9.25
N GLY A 299 -0.75 3.99 10.43
CA GLY A 299 -0.68 2.87 11.36
C GLY A 299 -1.95 2.70 12.18
N TYR A 300 -2.26 1.46 12.59
CA TYR A 300 -3.43 1.16 13.44
C TYR A 300 -3.49 2.00 14.72
N TRP A 301 -2.33 2.38 15.27
CA TRP A 301 -2.20 3.17 16.49
C TRP A 301 -2.75 4.60 16.37
N ALA A 302 -2.96 5.10 15.15
CA ALA A 302 -3.69 6.35 14.93
C ALA A 302 -5.15 6.29 15.43
N PHE A 303 -5.74 5.09 15.50
CA PHE A 303 -7.13 4.86 15.86
C PHE A 303 -7.25 4.33 17.29
N GLU A 304 -6.48 3.30 17.66
CA GLU A 304 -6.50 2.70 18.99
C GLU A 304 -5.13 2.15 19.42
N VAL A 305 -4.84 2.22 20.72
CA VAL A 305 -3.59 1.74 21.31
C VAL A 305 -3.93 0.81 22.47
N GLY A 306 -3.46 -0.43 22.38
CA GLY A 306 -3.71 -1.50 23.33
C GLY A 306 -2.77 -1.48 24.55
N PRO A 307 -3.06 -2.27 25.59
CA PRO A 307 -2.22 -2.34 26.79
C PRO A 307 -0.78 -2.76 26.48
N GLY A 308 0.19 -1.94 26.88
CA GLY A 308 1.62 -2.19 26.68
C GLY A 308 2.17 -1.76 25.33
N GLU A 309 1.32 -1.25 24.43
CA GLU A 309 1.75 -0.69 23.14
C GLU A 309 2.26 0.75 23.36
N PRO A 310 3.48 1.11 22.89
CA PRO A 310 4.16 2.34 23.29
C PRO A 310 3.81 3.56 22.42
N TYR A 311 2.90 3.40 21.45
CA TYR A 311 2.63 4.39 20.42
C TYR A 311 2.07 5.72 20.94
N ILE A 312 2.16 6.73 20.07
CA ILE A 312 1.69 8.09 20.33
C ILE A 312 0.61 8.41 19.30
N GLN A 313 -0.60 8.73 19.78
CA GLN A 313 -1.71 9.13 18.94
C GLN A 313 -1.66 10.63 18.62
N GLY A 314 -2.16 11.00 17.43
CA GLY A 314 -2.32 12.37 16.98
C GLY A 314 -2.45 12.54 15.46
N GLN A 315 -2.42 11.46 14.69
CA GLN A 315 -2.34 11.40 13.23
C GLN A 315 -3.65 11.81 12.53
N LEU A 316 -4.82 11.51 13.11
CA LEU A 316 -6.12 11.63 12.41
C LEU A 316 -6.46 13.05 11.90
N PRO A 317 -6.18 14.15 12.62
CA PRO A 317 -6.37 15.51 12.10
C PRO A 317 -5.52 15.78 10.84
N TYR A 318 -4.31 15.22 10.76
CA TYR A 318 -3.43 15.37 9.59
C TYR A 318 -3.96 14.58 8.39
N LEU A 319 -4.50 13.38 8.61
CA LEU A 319 -5.22 12.63 7.57
C LEU A 319 -6.45 13.40 7.06
N GLN A 320 -7.24 14.01 7.95
CA GLN A 320 -8.40 14.83 7.56
C GLN A 320 -7.98 16.08 6.76
N ASN A 321 -6.89 16.76 7.18
CA ASN A 321 -6.31 17.87 6.43
C ASN A 321 -5.84 17.41 5.03
N ALA A 322 -5.15 16.27 4.93
CA ALA A 322 -4.70 15.70 3.66
C ALA A 322 -5.87 15.41 2.70
N VAL A 323 -6.99 14.89 3.21
CA VAL A 323 -8.21 14.69 2.40
C VAL A 323 -8.83 16.02 1.96
N ALA A 324 -8.76 17.08 2.77
CA ALA A 324 -9.20 18.41 2.37
C ALA A 324 -8.29 19.03 1.29
N TRP A 325 -6.96 18.94 1.46
CA TRP A 325 -5.97 19.38 0.46
C TRP A 325 -6.13 18.61 -0.85
N ALA A 326 -6.31 17.29 -0.79
CA ALA A 326 -6.59 16.48 -1.98
C ALA A 326 -7.82 16.98 -2.74
N ARG A 327 -8.92 17.27 -2.03
CA ARG A 327 -10.13 17.84 -2.63
C ARG A 327 -9.87 19.18 -3.32
N ASN A 328 -9.13 20.08 -2.67
CA ASN A 328 -8.81 21.41 -3.18
C ASN A 328 -8.02 21.35 -4.50
N HIS A 329 -7.10 20.39 -4.61
CA HIS A 329 -6.16 20.27 -5.73
C HIS A 329 -6.53 19.16 -6.75
N GLY A 330 -7.76 18.64 -6.67
CA GLY A 330 -8.31 17.65 -7.61
C GLY A 330 -7.72 16.23 -7.50
N LEU A 331 -6.94 15.97 -6.45
CA LEU A 331 -6.29 14.69 -6.20
C LEU A 331 -7.24 13.69 -5.52
N LYS A 332 -7.01 12.41 -5.78
CA LYS A 332 -7.67 11.29 -5.10
C LYS A 332 -6.78 10.72 -4.02
N VAL A 333 -7.40 10.14 -2.99
CA VAL A 333 -6.73 9.58 -1.82
C VAL A 333 -6.99 8.07 -1.75
N ILE A 334 -5.90 7.32 -1.61
CA ILE A 334 -5.89 5.94 -1.11
C ILE A 334 -5.54 6.03 0.38
N VAL A 335 -6.46 5.67 1.27
CA VAL A 335 -6.16 5.51 2.70
C VAL A 335 -5.68 4.08 2.92
N ASP A 336 -4.48 3.91 3.43
CA ASP A 336 -3.78 2.63 3.50
C ASP A 336 -3.44 2.27 4.94
N LEU A 337 -4.00 1.17 5.45
CA LEU A 337 -3.67 0.68 6.79
C LEU A 337 -2.31 -0.03 6.75
N HIS A 338 -1.26 0.73 7.03
CA HIS A 338 0.11 0.35 6.70
C HIS A 338 0.78 -0.55 7.74
N GLY A 339 0.27 -0.55 8.98
CA GLY A 339 0.72 -1.41 10.07
C GLY A 339 -0.45 -1.91 10.88
N ALA A 340 -0.44 -3.20 11.24
CA ALA A 340 -1.46 -3.86 12.06
C ALA A 340 -0.92 -4.32 13.44
N PRO A 341 -1.81 -4.55 14.43
CA PRO A 341 -1.40 -5.06 15.75
C PRO A 341 -0.58 -6.35 15.65
N GLY A 342 0.53 -6.40 16.38
CA GLY A 342 1.48 -7.53 16.32
C GLY A 342 2.29 -7.64 15.01
N SER A 343 2.20 -6.68 14.10
CA SER A 343 2.82 -6.65 12.76
C SER A 343 2.36 -7.78 11.82
N GLN A 344 2.09 -7.40 10.57
CA GLN A 344 1.71 -8.30 9.48
C GLN A 344 2.90 -8.84 8.66
N ASN A 345 4.09 -8.24 8.80
CA ASN A 345 5.27 -8.57 7.98
C ASN A 345 6.62 -8.59 8.74
N GLY A 346 6.70 -7.94 9.90
CA GLY A 346 7.93 -7.84 10.70
C GLY A 346 8.93 -6.81 10.19
N PHE A 347 8.53 -5.97 9.23
CA PHE A 347 9.31 -4.84 8.74
C PHE A 347 9.09 -3.61 9.65
N ASP A 348 10.02 -2.66 9.61
CA ASP A 348 9.88 -1.39 10.34
C ASP A 348 8.76 -0.51 9.79
N ASN A 349 8.46 -0.59 8.48
CA ASN A 349 7.29 0.08 7.88
C ASN A 349 5.94 -0.33 8.52
N SER A 350 5.83 -1.50 9.14
CA SER A 350 4.62 -1.89 9.89
C SER A 350 4.50 -1.23 11.28
N GLY A 351 5.46 -0.38 11.66
CA GLY A 351 5.62 0.23 12.97
C GLY A 351 6.40 -0.61 13.98
N HIS A 352 6.53 -1.93 13.79
CA HIS A 352 7.15 -2.84 14.75
C HIS A 352 7.95 -3.98 14.07
N ARG A 353 9.26 -3.80 13.99
CA ARG A 353 10.21 -4.69 13.30
C ARG A 353 10.55 -5.92 14.15
N ILE A 354 9.84 -7.01 13.93
CA ILE A 354 9.98 -8.27 14.69
C ILE A 354 10.24 -9.48 13.80
N SER A 355 11.03 -10.45 14.28
CA SER A 355 11.40 -11.65 13.51
C SER A 355 10.25 -12.64 13.28
N PHE A 356 9.18 -12.54 14.08
CA PHE A 356 8.02 -13.41 14.07
C PHE A 356 6.74 -12.56 14.15
N PRO A 357 6.18 -12.14 13.00
CA PRO A 357 4.94 -11.35 12.94
C PRO A 357 3.79 -12.10 13.61
N GLN A 358 3.00 -11.39 14.43
CA GLN A 358 1.95 -11.97 15.28
C GLN A 358 0.53 -11.54 14.88
N TRP A 359 0.35 -10.76 13.83
CA TRP A 359 -0.97 -10.37 13.34
C TRP A 359 -1.83 -11.59 13.00
N HIS A 360 -1.35 -12.45 12.09
CA HIS A 360 -2.09 -13.61 11.59
C HIS A 360 -2.33 -14.70 12.65
N SER A 361 -1.40 -14.86 13.60
CA SER A 361 -1.44 -15.94 14.60
C SER A 361 -2.24 -15.59 15.87
N ASN A 362 -2.77 -14.36 15.96
CA ASN A 362 -3.60 -13.91 17.07
C ASN A 362 -4.90 -13.29 16.55
N ALA A 363 -6.02 -14.00 16.72
CA ALA A 363 -7.34 -13.56 16.28
C ALA A 363 -7.75 -12.19 16.86
N THR A 364 -7.25 -11.79 18.03
CA THR A 364 -7.48 -10.45 18.60
C THR A 364 -6.81 -9.36 17.78
N ASN A 365 -5.63 -9.61 17.21
CA ASN A 365 -4.95 -8.67 16.34
C ASN A 365 -5.73 -8.48 15.04
N VAL A 366 -6.18 -9.57 14.41
CA VAL A 366 -7.03 -9.53 13.21
C VAL A 366 -8.33 -8.77 13.49
N ALA A 367 -9.04 -9.08 14.58
CA ALA A 367 -10.30 -8.41 14.94
C ALA A 367 -10.13 -6.90 15.23
N ARG A 368 -9.01 -6.50 15.86
CA ARG A 368 -8.66 -5.07 16.02
C ARG A 368 -8.43 -4.40 14.66
N THR A 369 -7.72 -5.07 13.77
CA THR A 369 -7.45 -4.57 12.40
C THR A 369 -8.75 -4.36 11.62
N ASP A 370 -9.66 -5.35 11.67
CA ASP A 370 -10.97 -5.28 11.01
C ASP A 370 -11.85 -4.14 11.55
N ALA A 371 -11.90 -3.98 12.88
CA ALA A 371 -12.60 -2.87 13.52
C ALA A 371 -12.07 -1.49 13.07
N ILE A 372 -10.76 -1.37 12.82
CA ILE A 372 -10.13 -0.14 12.31
C ILE A 372 -10.49 0.10 10.84
N ILE A 373 -10.53 -0.93 10.00
CA ILE A 373 -11.02 -0.79 8.61
C ILE A 373 -12.48 -0.34 8.57
N LYS A 374 -13.31 -0.88 9.45
CA LYS A 374 -14.69 -0.41 9.63
C LYS A 374 -14.75 1.06 10.08
N THR A 375 -13.85 1.48 10.98
CA THR A 375 -13.73 2.90 11.38
C THR A 375 -13.30 3.79 10.22
N ILE A 376 -12.27 3.41 9.45
CA ILE A 376 -11.79 4.17 8.28
C ILE A 376 -12.90 4.29 7.22
N ALA A 377 -13.60 3.19 6.92
CA ALA A 377 -14.72 3.19 5.97
C ALA A 377 -15.85 4.12 6.43
N SER A 378 -16.22 4.09 7.72
CA SER A 378 -17.22 4.98 8.30
C SER A 378 -16.77 6.45 8.39
N MET A 379 -15.46 6.73 8.49
CA MET A 379 -14.94 8.11 8.56
C MET A 379 -15.02 8.86 7.22
N PHE A 380 -15.09 8.13 6.10
CA PHE A 380 -15.03 8.71 4.75
C PHE A 380 -16.18 8.25 3.84
N ASP A 381 -17.24 7.67 4.40
CA ASP A 381 -18.43 7.13 3.73
C ASP A 381 -19.17 8.16 2.83
N THR A 382 -19.06 9.43 3.20
CA THR A 382 -19.63 10.61 2.52
C THR A 382 -18.59 11.39 1.71
N GLN A 383 -17.34 10.91 1.66
CA GLN A 383 -16.20 11.55 0.99
C GLN A 383 -15.57 10.67 -0.11
N THR A 384 -16.35 9.75 -0.67
CA THR A 384 -15.92 8.80 -1.73
C THR A 384 -15.56 9.47 -3.07
N ASP A 385 -15.87 10.76 -3.22
CA ASP A 385 -15.40 11.63 -4.30
C ASP A 385 -13.88 11.85 -4.25
N VAL A 386 -13.27 11.81 -3.06
CA VAL A 386 -11.84 12.06 -2.81
C VAL A 386 -11.15 10.84 -2.21
N VAL A 387 -11.69 10.27 -1.12
CA VAL A 387 -11.25 8.98 -0.57
C VAL A 387 -11.89 7.87 -1.40
N SER A 388 -11.38 7.77 -2.62
CA SER A 388 -11.89 6.85 -3.65
C SER A 388 -11.44 5.41 -3.43
N VAL A 389 -10.44 5.18 -2.57
CA VAL A 389 -9.88 3.84 -2.28
C VAL A 389 -9.55 3.70 -0.79
N ILE A 390 -9.80 2.52 -0.24
CA ILE A 390 -9.22 2.06 1.02
C ILE A 390 -8.42 0.78 0.75
N ALA A 391 -7.15 0.78 1.14
CA ALA A 391 -6.30 -0.41 1.15
C ALA A 391 -6.33 -1.03 2.56
N PRO A 392 -6.90 -2.24 2.75
CA PRO A 392 -7.23 -2.69 4.10
C PRO A 392 -6.05 -3.24 4.91
N LEU A 393 -4.91 -3.57 4.29
CA LEU A 393 -3.66 -3.87 4.98
C LEU A 393 -2.47 -3.87 4.00
N ASN A 394 -1.43 -3.09 4.30
CA ASN A 394 -0.20 -3.11 3.51
C ASN A 394 0.61 -4.41 3.69
N GLU A 395 1.19 -4.93 2.61
CA GLU A 395 2.26 -5.94 2.62
C GLU A 395 2.12 -7.12 3.63
N PRO A 396 0.98 -7.82 3.81
CA PRO A 396 0.94 -8.99 4.68
C PRO A 396 1.89 -10.08 4.15
N ALA A 397 2.72 -10.65 5.03
CA ALA A 397 3.82 -11.54 4.64
C ALA A 397 3.37 -12.97 4.25
N GLY A 398 2.63 -13.11 3.15
CA GLY A 398 2.17 -14.41 2.62
C GLY A 398 3.30 -15.40 2.31
N PHE A 399 4.53 -14.91 2.10
CA PHE A 399 5.73 -15.75 1.97
C PHE A 399 6.10 -16.55 3.23
N ASP A 400 5.62 -16.17 4.42
CA ASP A 400 5.86 -16.93 5.67
C ASP A 400 4.97 -18.19 5.76
N GLY A 401 3.91 -18.32 4.95
CA GLY A 401 3.25 -19.61 4.68
C GLY A 401 1.72 -19.59 4.54
N SER A 402 1.14 -20.80 4.41
CA SER A 402 -0.31 -21.03 4.27
C SER A 402 -1.14 -20.43 5.39
N ASP A 403 -0.59 -20.37 6.60
CA ASP A 403 -1.31 -19.94 7.79
C ASP A 403 -1.48 -18.41 7.79
N VAL A 404 -0.51 -17.67 7.23
CA VAL A 404 -0.67 -16.24 6.94
C VAL A 404 -1.71 -16.06 5.83
N LEU A 405 -1.55 -16.80 4.72
CA LEU A 405 -2.40 -16.66 3.53
C LEU A 405 -3.88 -16.99 3.80
N SER A 406 -4.17 -17.95 4.67
CA SER A 406 -5.56 -18.29 5.04
C SER A 406 -6.25 -17.15 5.79
N VAL A 407 -5.52 -16.50 6.71
CA VAL A 407 -6.01 -15.33 7.45
C VAL A 407 -6.15 -14.12 6.54
N VAL A 408 -5.18 -13.86 5.65
CA VAL A 408 -5.27 -12.76 4.66
C VAL A 408 -6.51 -12.92 3.77
N ARG A 409 -6.78 -14.13 3.25
CA ARG A 409 -7.97 -14.35 2.39
C ARG A 409 -9.28 -14.13 3.13
N GLN A 410 -9.39 -14.56 4.39
CA GLN A 410 -10.58 -14.29 5.20
C GLN A 410 -10.72 -12.79 5.48
N TYR A 411 -9.63 -12.14 5.88
CA TYR A 411 -9.57 -10.71 6.16
C TYR A 411 -9.93 -9.83 4.94
N TRP A 412 -9.63 -10.27 3.71
CA TRP A 412 -10.09 -9.62 2.47
C TRP A 412 -11.60 -9.74 2.24
N TYR A 413 -12.23 -10.86 2.61
CA TYR A 413 -13.70 -10.96 2.61
C TYR A 413 -14.34 -10.04 3.66
N ASP A 414 -13.79 -10.01 4.86
CA ASP A 414 -14.29 -9.18 5.97
C ASP A 414 -14.12 -7.68 5.66
N SER A 415 -12.94 -7.30 5.17
CA SER A 415 -12.61 -5.94 4.71
C SER A 415 -13.50 -5.46 3.56
N TYR A 416 -13.83 -6.33 2.60
CA TYR A 416 -14.80 -5.99 1.54
C TYR A 416 -16.15 -5.67 2.15
N GLY A 417 -16.64 -6.47 3.10
CA GLY A 417 -17.88 -6.18 3.84
C GLY A 417 -17.84 -4.80 4.51
N ASN A 418 -16.76 -4.50 5.23
CA ASN A 418 -16.62 -3.23 5.95
C ASN A 418 -16.49 -2.00 5.03
N ILE A 419 -15.77 -2.09 3.91
CA ILE A 419 -15.51 -0.96 2.99
C ILE A 419 -16.67 -0.76 2.00
N ARG A 420 -17.28 -1.84 1.49
CA ARG A 420 -18.39 -1.76 0.54
C ARG A 420 -19.72 -1.49 1.22
N PHE A 421 -19.94 -1.90 2.47
CA PHE A 421 -21.21 -1.73 3.20
C PHE A 421 -21.04 -0.99 4.56
N PRO A 422 -20.43 0.21 4.59
CA PRO A 422 -20.11 0.91 5.84
C PRO A 422 -21.36 1.37 6.61
N PHE A 423 -22.48 1.56 5.92
CA PHE A 423 -23.71 2.17 6.45
C PHE A 423 -24.54 1.27 7.38
N GLY A 424 -24.08 0.05 7.71
CA GLY A 424 -24.84 -0.91 8.51
C GLY A 424 -26.13 -1.41 7.84
N SER A 425 -26.21 -1.31 6.52
CA SER A 425 -27.34 -1.72 5.68
C SER A 425 -26.83 -2.38 4.40
N SER A 426 -27.73 -2.83 3.51
CA SER A 426 -27.36 -3.36 2.19
C SER A 426 -27.02 -2.27 1.16
N GLN A 427 -26.87 -1.00 1.57
CA GLN A 427 -26.41 0.07 0.69
C GLN A 427 -24.91 -0.08 0.41
N GLU A 428 -24.55 -0.06 -0.86
CA GLU A 428 -23.14 -0.05 -1.29
C GLU A 428 -22.52 1.34 -1.27
N SER A 429 -21.25 1.41 -0.88
CA SER A 429 -20.36 2.57 -1.04
C SER A 429 -19.90 2.72 -2.51
N ASN A 430 -19.26 3.85 -2.83
CA ASN A 430 -18.48 4.02 -4.06
C ASN A 430 -16.95 3.94 -3.84
N THR A 431 -16.51 3.65 -2.61
CA THR A 431 -15.10 3.39 -2.30
C THR A 431 -14.64 2.05 -2.89
N LEU A 432 -13.48 2.08 -3.54
CA LEU A 432 -12.75 0.92 -4.04
C LEU A 432 -12.02 0.21 -2.89
N VAL A 433 -12.07 -1.12 -2.88
CA VAL A 433 -11.23 -1.98 -2.01
C VAL A 433 -9.94 -2.29 -2.77
N LEU A 434 -8.78 -1.95 -2.20
CA LEU A 434 -7.47 -2.23 -2.81
C LEU A 434 -6.71 -3.28 -1.98
N LEU A 435 -6.72 -4.52 -2.46
CA LEU A 435 -6.13 -5.67 -1.76
C LEU A 435 -4.65 -5.80 -2.12
N HIS A 436 -3.74 -5.88 -1.14
CA HIS A 436 -2.34 -6.21 -1.43
C HIS A 436 -2.17 -7.69 -1.79
N ASP A 437 -1.32 -8.00 -2.76
CA ASP A 437 -1.08 -9.36 -3.29
C ASP A 437 -0.47 -10.38 -2.29
N ALA A 438 -0.24 -9.99 -1.03
CA ALA A 438 0.48 -10.75 -0.01
C ALA A 438 1.81 -11.40 -0.48
N PHE A 439 2.51 -10.72 -1.40
CA PHE A 439 3.68 -11.21 -2.12
C PHE A 439 3.47 -12.56 -2.82
N GLN A 440 2.27 -12.80 -3.34
CA GLN A 440 1.94 -13.98 -4.15
C GLN A 440 1.90 -13.60 -5.64
N PRO A 441 2.23 -14.53 -6.57
CA PRO A 441 2.02 -14.26 -7.98
C PRO A 441 0.53 -14.03 -8.26
N LEU A 442 0.21 -13.14 -9.21
CA LEU A 442 -1.18 -12.80 -9.58
C LEU A 442 -2.08 -14.03 -9.83
N SER A 443 -1.53 -15.14 -10.32
CA SER A 443 -2.25 -16.40 -10.52
C SER A 443 -2.80 -17.05 -9.24
N TYR A 444 -2.31 -16.67 -8.05
CA TYR A 444 -2.88 -17.06 -6.76
C TYR A 444 -4.22 -16.36 -6.47
N TRP A 445 -4.40 -15.18 -7.04
CA TRP A 445 -5.56 -14.30 -6.86
C TRP A 445 -6.57 -14.35 -8.02
N SER A 446 -6.28 -15.05 -9.11
CA SER A 446 -7.24 -15.24 -10.21
C SER A 446 -8.56 -15.86 -9.71
N GLY A 447 -9.67 -15.25 -10.08
CA GLY A 447 -11.03 -15.58 -9.62
C GLY A 447 -11.34 -15.17 -8.18
N PHE A 448 -10.44 -14.47 -7.48
CA PHE A 448 -10.68 -14.00 -6.13
C PHE A 448 -11.39 -12.65 -6.14
N GLN A 449 -12.59 -12.60 -5.53
CA GLN A 449 -13.41 -11.39 -5.41
C GLN A 449 -13.61 -10.63 -6.74
N THR A 450 -13.93 -11.37 -7.82
CA THR A 450 -14.19 -10.81 -9.15
C THR A 450 -15.69 -10.48 -9.38
N PRO A 451 -16.01 -9.54 -10.29
CA PRO A 451 -17.37 -9.30 -10.77
C PRO A 451 -18.02 -10.55 -11.43
N PRO A 452 -19.37 -10.65 -11.47
CA PRO A 452 -20.34 -9.70 -10.90
C PRO A 452 -20.53 -9.84 -9.39
N GLY A 453 -20.10 -10.96 -8.78
CA GLY A 453 -20.35 -11.26 -7.36
C GLY A 453 -19.63 -10.34 -6.37
N TRP A 454 -18.56 -9.67 -6.81
CA TRP A 454 -17.78 -8.72 -6.02
C TRP A 454 -17.43 -7.53 -6.90
N GLN A 455 -17.93 -6.34 -6.56
CA GLN A 455 -17.70 -5.11 -7.31
C GLN A 455 -16.82 -4.14 -6.53
N GLY A 456 -16.06 -3.32 -7.26
CA GLY A 456 -15.20 -2.33 -6.61
C GLY A 456 -14.01 -2.93 -5.89
N VAL A 457 -13.41 -3.98 -6.47
CA VAL A 457 -12.17 -4.60 -5.98
C VAL A 457 -11.06 -4.35 -6.98
N ALA A 458 -9.91 -3.91 -6.47
CA ALA A 458 -8.66 -3.81 -7.17
C ALA A 458 -7.57 -4.58 -6.39
N MET A 459 -6.52 -4.97 -7.10
CA MET A 459 -5.32 -5.57 -6.54
C MET A 459 -4.18 -4.57 -6.59
N ASP A 460 -3.43 -4.49 -5.49
CA ASP A 460 -2.17 -3.78 -5.35
C ASP A 460 -1.02 -4.78 -5.46
N ILE A 461 -0.04 -4.44 -6.29
CA ILE A 461 1.24 -5.14 -6.35
C ILE A 461 2.39 -4.21 -5.99
N THR A 462 3.17 -4.62 -5.01
CA THR A 462 4.45 -3.99 -4.66
C THR A 462 5.55 -4.53 -5.57
N TYR A 463 6.18 -3.63 -6.34
CA TYR A 463 7.34 -3.93 -7.16
C TYR A 463 8.51 -3.01 -6.81
N ILE A 464 9.27 -3.40 -5.80
CA ILE A 464 10.56 -2.78 -5.48
C ILE A 464 11.65 -3.78 -5.85
N SER A 465 12.56 -3.42 -6.74
CA SER A 465 13.54 -4.36 -7.30
C SER A 465 14.75 -4.64 -6.39
N VAL A 466 14.81 -4.08 -5.18
CA VAL A 466 16.04 -4.07 -4.35
C VAL A 466 15.90 -4.60 -2.89
N LEU A 467 14.71 -4.74 -2.31
CA LEU A 467 14.48 -5.07 -0.89
C LEU A 467 14.26 -6.56 -0.59
N SER A 468 14.87 -7.10 0.48
CA SER A 468 14.46 -8.42 1.01
C SER A 468 14.83 -8.73 2.45
N GLY A 469 14.43 -9.90 2.92
CA GLY A 469 14.95 -10.56 4.12
C GLY A 469 15.38 -12.00 3.84
N ARG A 470 16.32 -12.53 4.64
CA ARG A 470 16.92 -13.86 4.44
C ARG A 470 15.92 -15.05 4.38
N LYS A 471 14.69 -14.91 4.89
CA LYS A 471 13.67 -15.99 4.84
C LYS A 471 13.29 -16.39 3.41
N PHE A 472 13.26 -15.43 2.48
CA PHE A 472 12.81 -15.60 1.09
C PHE A 472 13.61 -16.66 0.30
N LEU A 473 14.93 -16.75 0.52
CA LEU A 473 15.84 -17.55 -0.33
C LEU A 473 15.83 -19.07 -0.05
N SER A 474 15.20 -19.52 1.03
CA SER A 474 15.25 -20.94 1.44
C SER A 474 14.17 -21.84 0.83
N ARG A 475 13.16 -21.29 0.14
CA ARG A 475 11.98 -22.04 -0.34
C ARG A 475 11.70 -21.98 -1.84
N LEU A 476 12.31 -21.07 -2.61
CA LEU A 476 12.04 -20.91 -4.04
C LEU A 476 13.08 -21.61 -4.94
N HIS A 477 12.92 -22.91 -5.14
CA HIS A 477 13.70 -23.74 -6.09
C HIS A 477 12.94 -23.96 -7.43
N SER A 478 12.31 -22.93 -8.00
CA SER A 478 11.59 -23.06 -9.29
C SER A 478 11.69 -21.81 -10.15
N SER A 479 12.30 -21.98 -11.32
CA SER A 479 12.70 -20.94 -12.27
C SER A 479 11.56 -20.31 -13.08
N SER A 480 10.37 -20.14 -12.48
CA SER A 480 9.12 -19.89 -13.20
C SER A 480 8.27 -18.75 -12.63
N MET A 481 8.76 -17.99 -11.64
CA MET A 481 8.02 -16.87 -11.04
C MET A 481 8.62 -15.54 -11.50
N ILE A 482 7.91 -14.86 -12.41
CA ILE A 482 8.32 -13.57 -13.00
C ILE A 482 7.82 -12.36 -12.17
N THR A 483 6.90 -12.56 -11.23
CA THR A 483 6.18 -11.47 -10.55
C THR A 483 6.07 -11.71 -9.04
N ILE A 484 7.19 -11.57 -8.32
CA ILE A 484 7.20 -11.18 -6.90
C ILE A 484 8.44 -10.30 -6.69
N GLY A 485 8.25 -9.02 -6.39
CA GLY A 485 9.31 -8.05 -6.10
C GLY A 485 9.91 -8.24 -4.72
N LEU A 486 10.46 -9.42 -4.44
CA LEU A 486 11.21 -9.72 -3.22
C LEU A 486 12.62 -10.18 -3.58
N CYS A 487 13.60 -9.47 -3.04
CA CYS A 487 14.89 -9.35 -3.68
C CYS A 487 15.96 -10.25 -3.09
N GLY A 488 17.18 -10.05 -3.55
CA GLY A 488 18.34 -10.82 -3.18
C GLY A 488 19.56 -10.20 -3.84
N HIS A 489 20.71 -10.83 -3.57
CA HIS A 489 21.96 -10.44 -4.22
C HIS A 489 21.84 -10.44 -5.76
N GLN A 490 21.02 -11.34 -6.33
CA GLN A 490 20.75 -11.40 -7.77
C GLN A 490 20.16 -10.09 -8.31
N GLN A 491 19.11 -9.53 -7.71
CA GLN A 491 18.46 -8.33 -8.25
C GLN A 491 19.35 -7.10 -8.15
N VAL A 492 20.02 -6.87 -7.02
CA VAL A 492 20.98 -5.75 -6.88
C VAL A 492 22.26 -5.96 -7.71
N SER A 493 22.51 -7.18 -8.22
CA SER A 493 23.60 -7.49 -9.16
C SER A 493 23.23 -7.32 -10.64
N GLN A 494 21.99 -6.98 -10.96
CA GLN A 494 21.57 -6.75 -12.34
C GLN A 494 22.31 -5.55 -12.94
N THR A 495 22.64 -5.67 -14.23
CA THR A 495 23.06 -4.51 -15.02
C THR A 495 21.87 -3.57 -15.26
N ASN A 496 22.17 -2.30 -15.54
CA ASN A 496 21.16 -1.29 -15.91
C ASN A 496 20.20 -1.77 -17.02
N GLN A 497 20.72 -2.51 -18.01
CA GLN A 497 19.91 -3.06 -19.10
C GLN A 497 19.02 -4.22 -18.64
N GLU A 498 19.48 -5.05 -17.69
CA GLU A 498 18.67 -6.12 -17.11
C GLU A 498 17.52 -5.56 -16.26
N HIS A 499 17.76 -4.54 -15.42
CA HIS A 499 16.69 -3.85 -14.69
C HIS A 499 15.58 -3.34 -15.63
N ILE A 500 15.95 -2.60 -16.69
CA ILE A 500 15.03 -2.11 -17.72
C ILE A 500 14.28 -3.28 -18.38
N SER A 501 14.99 -4.36 -18.71
CA SER A 501 14.39 -5.53 -19.36
C SER A 501 13.42 -6.27 -18.43
N THR A 502 13.73 -6.40 -17.14
CA THR A 502 12.85 -7.00 -16.14
C THR A 502 11.57 -6.18 -15.99
N ALA A 503 11.65 -4.84 -15.92
CA ALA A 503 10.46 -3.99 -15.90
C ALA A 503 9.58 -4.21 -17.15
N CYS A 504 10.15 -4.08 -18.35
CA CYS A 504 9.42 -4.28 -19.61
C CYS A 504 8.75 -5.66 -19.73
N ASN A 505 9.37 -6.71 -19.19
CA ASN A 505 8.85 -8.07 -19.25
C ASN A 505 7.59 -8.30 -18.39
N MET A 506 7.25 -7.40 -17.47
CA MET A 506 6.02 -7.48 -16.68
C MET A 506 4.75 -7.17 -17.50
N ALA A 507 4.89 -6.48 -18.63
CA ALA A 507 3.75 -5.90 -19.38
C ALA A 507 2.63 -6.88 -19.73
N SER A 508 2.96 -8.13 -20.06
CA SER A 508 1.97 -9.17 -20.35
C SER A 508 1.16 -9.53 -19.10
N SER A 509 1.82 -9.82 -17.98
CA SER A 509 1.19 -10.16 -16.70
C SER A 509 0.29 -9.04 -16.17
N LEU A 510 0.70 -7.78 -16.35
CA LEU A 510 -0.09 -6.63 -15.90
C LEU A 510 -1.36 -6.41 -16.72
N SER A 511 -1.33 -6.74 -18.02
CA SER A 511 -2.45 -6.53 -18.95
C SER A 511 -3.52 -7.62 -18.94
N SER A 512 -3.29 -8.73 -18.21
CA SER A 512 -4.09 -9.96 -18.29
C SER A 512 -4.74 -10.40 -16.97
N PHE A 513 -4.74 -9.54 -15.96
CA PHE A 513 -5.39 -9.82 -14.67
C PHE A 513 -6.89 -9.49 -14.71
N ASP A 514 -7.68 -10.13 -13.84
CA ASP A 514 -9.14 -10.10 -13.83
C ASP A 514 -9.77 -9.02 -12.93
N LEU A 515 -8.97 -8.42 -12.04
CA LEU A 515 -9.32 -7.19 -11.33
C LEU A 515 -8.59 -5.99 -11.92
N TRP A 516 -9.06 -4.78 -11.58
CA TRP A 516 -8.23 -3.58 -11.73
C TRP A 516 -6.93 -3.76 -10.94
N LEU A 517 -5.81 -3.47 -11.59
CA LEU A 517 -4.47 -3.73 -11.04
C LEU A 517 -3.71 -2.40 -10.94
N ILE A 518 -3.21 -2.07 -9.75
CA ILE A 518 -2.41 -0.87 -9.50
C ILE A 518 -1.04 -1.33 -9.01
N VAL A 519 0.03 -0.72 -9.52
CA VAL A 519 1.38 -0.89 -8.96
C VAL A 519 1.55 0.14 -7.84
N GLY A 520 1.09 -0.17 -6.62
CA GLY A 520 0.95 0.79 -5.52
C GLY A 520 2.26 1.18 -4.83
N GLU A 521 3.32 0.38 -5.00
CA GLU A 521 4.67 0.71 -4.54
C GLU A 521 5.73 0.29 -5.55
N TRP A 522 6.55 1.25 -5.99
CA TRP A 522 7.71 1.02 -6.85
C TRP A 522 8.67 2.22 -6.84
N THR A 523 9.89 2.03 -7.32
CA THR A 523 10.94 3.06 -7.38
C THR A 523 11.85 2.86 -8.60
N PRO A 524 12.48 3.93 -9.15
CA PRO A 524 13.60 3.80 -10.09
C PRO A 524 14.94 3.51 -9.40
N ALA A 525 14.98 3.42 -8.06
CA ALA A 525 16.18 3.02 -7.33
C ALA A 525 16.55 1.55 -7.62
N ALA A 526 17.72 1.34 -8.23
CA ALA A 526 18.20 0.01 -8.64
C ALA A 526 19.22 -0.63 -7.66
N THR A 527 19.48 0.01 -6.52
CA THR A 527 20.32 -0.54 -5.45
C THR A 527 19.63 -0.40 -4.10
N ASP A 528 20.01 -1.23 -3.13
CA ASP A 528 19.54 -1.11 -1.74
C ASP A 528 20.46 -0.23 -0.88
N CYS A 529 21.07 0.79 -1.50
CA CYS A 529 22.08 1.64 -0.89
C CYS A 529 21.56 2.72 0.08
N ALA A 530 20.26 3.07 0.00
CA ALA A 530 19.71 4.12 0.86
C ALA A 530 19.91 3.79 2.35
N LYS A 531 20.31 4.81 3.10
CA LYS A 531 20.67 4.66 4.52
C LYS A 531 19.48 4.10 5.29
N TYR A 532 19.70 2.99 6.02
CA TYR A 532 18.69 2.28 6.82
C TYR A 532 17.53 1.66 6.04
N LEU A 533 17.61 1.57 4.71
CA LEU A 533 16.58 0.97 3.86
C LEU A 533 16.32 -0.52 4.18
N ASN A 534 17.36 -1.26 4.55
CA ASN A 534 17.24 -2.64 5.05
C ASN A 534 16.92 -2.72 6.56
N GLY A 535 16.45 -1.61 7.11
CA GLY A 535 16.25 -1.35 8.53
C GLY A 535 17.43 -0.68 9.22
N ARG A 536 17.13 0.09 10.28
CA ARG A 536 18.17 0.79 11.06
C ARG A 536 19.19 -0.19 11.62
N GLY A 537 20.48 0.14 11.46
CA GLY A 537 21.62 -0.70 11.86
C GLY A 537 21.98 -1.82 10.87
N VAL A 538 21.31 -1.91 9.71
CA VAL A 538 21.57 -2.93 8.68
C VAL A 538 22.19 -2.28 7.43
N GLY A 539 23.19 -2.93 6.85
CA GLY A 539 23.87 -2.47 5.63
C GLY A 539 23.13 -2.77 4.33
N ALA A 540 23.75 -2.45 3.19
CA ALA A 540 23.27 -2.71 1.83
C ALA A 540 23.84 -4.00 1.24
N ARG A 541 23.08 -4.72 0.41
CA ARG A 541 23.59 -5.87 -0.35
C ARG A 541 24.54 -5.44 -1.45
N TYR A 542 24.26 -4.29 -2.07
CA TYR A 542 25.03 -3.80 -3.20
C TYR A 542 26.51 -3.62 -2.88
N ASP A 543 26.85 -3.07 -1.71
CA ASP A 543 28.23 -2.89 -1.24
C ASP A 543 28.75 -4.00 -0.31
N GLY A 544 28.00 -5.09 -0.17
CA GLY A 544 28.37 -6.23 0.67
C GLY A 544 28.26 -5.99 2.18
N THR A 545 27.76 -4.84 2.65
CA THR A 545 27.65 -4.53 4.09
C THR A 545 26.44 -5.19 4.77
N TYR A 546 25.43 -5.62 4.00
CA TYR A 546 24.32 -6.44 4.50
C TYR A 546 24.86 -7.84 4.89
N PRO A 547 24.56 -8.37 6.09
CA PRO A 547 25.10 -9.64 6.55
C PRO A 547 24.87 -10.79 5.56
N GLY A 548 25.96 -11.39 5.07
CA GLY A 548 25.94 -12.53 4.15
C GLY A 548 25.55 -12.20 2.71
N SER A 549 25.62 -10.92 2.32
CA SER A 549 25.69 -10.52 0.92
C SER A 549 27.12 -10.58 0.38
N THR A 550 27.28 -10.52 -0.94
CA THR A 550 28.57 -10.37 -1.62
C THR A 550 28.61 -8.98 -2.25
N PHE A 551 29.77 -8.33 -2.27
CA PHE A 551 29.96 -7.04 -2.93
C PHE A 551 29.61 -7.10 -4.42
N VAL A 552 28.78 -6.15 -4.88
CA VAL A 552 28.49 -5.86 -6.30
C VAL A 552 29.20 -4.59 -6.75
N GLY A 553 29.04 -3.50 -5.99
CA GLY A 553 29.55 -2.17 -6.33
C GLY A 553 29.54 -1.22 -5.13
N SER A 554 30.05 0.00 -5.31
CA SER A 554 30.01 1.02 -4.26
C SER A 554 28.69 1.78 -4.28
N CYS A 555 28.08 2.00 -3.12
CA CYS A 555 26.94 2.90 -2.96
C CYS A 555 27.26 4.40 -3.17
N SER A 556 28.53 4.77 -3.29
CA SER A 556 28.96 6.16 -3.49
C SER A 556 28.42 6.74 -4.81
N GLY A 557 27.65 7.83 -4.72
CA GLY A 557 27.03 8.49 -5.88
C GLY A 557 25.82 7.77 -6.47
N LEU A 558 25.30 6.74 -5.79
CA LEU A 558 24.07 5.99 -6.14
C LEU A 558 22.92 6.23 -5.14
N THR A 559 23.17 6.98 -4.06
CA THR A 559 22.17 7.30 -3.04
C THR A 559 22.49 8.61 -2.31
N GLY A 560 21.53 9.15 -1.56
CA GLY A 560 21.64 10.42 -0.86
C GLY A 560 21.25 11.60 -1.75
N SER A 561 21.92 12.74 -1.60
CA SER A 561 21.65 13.91 -2.44
C SER A 561 22.04 13.67 -3.90
N SER A 562 21.11 13.96 -4.80
CA SER A 562 21.25 13.90 -6.26
C SER A 562 22.23 14.91 -6.86
N SER A 563 22.76 15.82 -6.05
CA SER A 563 23.94 16.63 -6.38
C SER A 563 25.20 15.77 -6.59
N SER A 564 25.27 14.60 -5.94
CA SER A 564 26.37 13.63 -6.08
C SER A 564 26.22 12.66 -7.27
N PHE A 565 25.02 12.58 -7.87
CA PHE A 565 24.71 11.59 -8.90
C PHE A 565 25.35 11.96 -10.24
N SER A 566 26.12 11.03 -10.80
CA SER A 566 26.70 11.18 -12.15
C SER A 566 25.63 11.33 -13.23
N SER A 567 25.94 12.05 -14.32
CA SER A 567 25.02 12.21 -15.46
C SER A 567 24.63 10.87 -16.11
N SER A 568 25.52 9.88 -16.07
CA SER A 568 25.23 8.50 -16.50
C SER A 568 24.23 7.80 -15.58
N TYR A 569 24.32 8.01 -14.26
CA TYR A 569 23.35 7.45 -13.32
C TYR A 569 21.97 8.12 -13.47
N LYS A 570 21.91 9.45 -13.60
CA LYS A 570 20.64 10.16 -13.90
C LYS A 570 20.02 9.72 -15.23
N THR A 571 20.84 9.48 -16.26
CA THR A 571 20.37 8.91 -17.54
C THR A 571 19.77 7.52 -17.35
N PHE A 572 20.38 6.67 -16.51
CA PHE A 572 19.83 5.36 -16.19
C PHE A 572 18.53 5.44 -15.39
N LEU A 573 18.48 6.24 -14.31
CA LEU A 573 17.24 6.46 -13.54
C LEU A 573 16.09 6.90 -14.45
N ARG A 574 16.37 7.78 -15.42
CA ARG A 574 15.41 8.21 -16.44
C ARG A 574 14.91 7.06 -17.30
N GLN A 575 15.82 6.28 -17.87
CA GLN A 575 15.47 5.14 -18.73
C GLN A 575 14.71 4.04 -17.98
N TYR A 576 15.05 3.81 -16.70
CA TYR A 576 14.38 2.81 -15.88
C TYR A 576 12.98 3.28 -15.46
N TRP A 577 12.85 4.53 -15.02
CA TRP A 577 11.55 5.15 -14.72
C TRP A 577 10.61 5.13 -15.93
N GLU A 578 11.09 5.52 -17.12
CA GLU A 578 10.29 5.46 -18.36
C GLU A 578 9.85 4.03 -18.68
N ALA A 579 10.75 3.05 -18.59
CA ALA A 579 10.43 1.64 -18.84
C ALA A 579 9.41 1.08 -17.84
N GLN A 580 9.51 1.50 -16.58
CA GLN A 580 8.54 1.17 -15.52
C GLN A 580 7.18 1.77 -15.82
N VAL A 581 7.07 3.09 -16.02
CA VAL A 581 5.79 3.77 -16.30
C VAL A 581 5.12 3.24 -17.58
N ILE A 582 5.85 3.11 -18.69
CA ILE A 582 5.32 2.55 -19.95
C ILE A 582 4.74 1.14 -19.75
N THR A 583 5.28 0.38 -18.79
CA THR A 583 4.82 -0.96 -18.45
C THR A 583 3.66 -0.95 -17.45
N TYR A 584 3.72 -0.13 -16.40
CA TYR A 584 2.70 -0.09 -15.35
C TYR A 584 1.40 0.57 -15.84
N GLU A 585 1.46 1.43 -16.86
CA GLU A 585 0.29 1.92 -17.59
C GLU A 585 -0.31 0.89 -18.57
N LYS A 586 0.15 -0.38 -18.53
CA LYS A 586 -0.61 -1.54 -19.06
C LYS A 586 -1.58 -2.13 -18.03
N ALA A 587 -1.42 -1.77 -16.76
CA ALA A 587 -2.38 -2.01 -15.70
C ALA A 587 -3.37 -0.82 -15.59
N SER A 588 -4.12 -0.72 -14.49
CA SER A 588 -4.92 0.47 -14.18
C SER A 588 -4.08 1.68 -13.73
N GLY A 589 -2.79 1.50 -13.48
CA GLY A 589 -1.83 2.57 -13.24
C GLY A 589 -0.84 2.27 -12.11
N TRP A 590 -0.27 3.31 -11.52
CA TRP A 590 0.87 3.23 -10.62
C TRP A 590 0.90 4.33 -9.56
N ILE A 591 1.52 4.04 -8.41
CA ILE A 591 1.82 4.98 -7.33
C ILE A 591 3.32 4.80 -6.98
N GLN A 592 4.15 5.82 -7.19
CA GLN A 592 5.58 5.71 -6.90
C GLN A 592 5.82 5.82 -5.39
N TRP A 593 6.68 4.94 -4.85
CA TRP A 593 7.24 5.08 -3.52
C TRP A 593 8.58 5.82 -3.61
N THR A 594 8.71 7.07 -3.15
CA THR A 594 7.78 7.93 -2.38
C THR A 594 7.80 9.38 -2.92
N TRP A 595 6.95 10.27 -2.42
CA TRP A 595 6.99 11.70 -2.79
C TRP A 595 8.37 12.33 -2.47
N LYS A 596 8.83 12.19 -1.21
CA LYS A 596 10.12 12.73 -0.73
C LYS A 596 10.70 11.93 0.45
N ALA A 597 11.99 12.11 0.69
CA ALA A 597 12.82 11.51 1.75
C ALA A 597 13.97 12.48 2.06
N GLU A 598 14.57 12.41 3.26
CA GLU A 598 15.59 13.38 3.69
C GLU A 598 16.94 13.24 2.96
N ASN A 599 17.34 12.00 2.63
CA ASN A 599 18.65 11.70 2.04
C ASN A 599 18.62 10.36 1.27
N ALA A 600 17.73 10.28 0.27
CA ALA A 600 17.55 9.12 -0.60
C ALA A 600 16.90 9.54 -1.92
N ASP A 601 17.45 10.56 -2.59
CA ASP A 601 16.81 11.25 -3.72
C ASP A 601 16.36 10.29 -4.84
N GLU A 602 17.11 9.19 -5.06
CA GLU A 602 16.82 8.16 -6.06
C GLU A 602 15.49 7.42 -5.87
N TRP A 603 14.91 7.48 -4.66
CA TRP A 603 13.58 6.95 -4.35
C TRP A 603 12.46 7.96 -4.59
N THR A 604 12.79 9.24 -4.67
CA THR A 604 11.79 10.31 -4.52
C THR A 604 11.28 10.83 -5.85
N TYR A 605 9.97 11.04 -5.94
CA TYR A 605 9.37 11.71 -7.09
C TYR A 605 9.82 13.18 -7.16
N GLN A 606 9.86 13.86 -6.01
CA GLN A 606 10.24 15.28 -5.90
C GLN A 606 11.67 15.55 -6.37
N ALA A 607 12.68 14.79 -5.92
CA ALA A 607 14.04 14.98 -6.41
C ALA A 607 14.20 14.49 -7.86
N GLY A 608 13.40 13.53 -8.32
CA GLY A 608 13.40 13.11 -9.72
C GLY A 608 12.93 14.18 -10.69
N LEU A 609 11.91 14.96 -10.32
CA LEU A 609 11.47 16.15 -11.06
C LEU A 609 12.58 17.22 -11.09
N ALA A 610 13.17 17.54 -9.94
CA ALA A 610 14.20 18.57 -9.81
C ALA A 610 15.53 18.17 -10.49
N GLY A 611 15.87 16.89 -10.45
CA GLY A 611 17.08 16.32 -11.05
C GLY A 611 16.94 15.87 -12.51
N GLY A 612 15.73 15.97 -13.08
CA GLY A 612 15.44 15.76 -14.50
C GLY A 612 15.32 14.30 -14.95
N TRP A 613 15.42 13.31 -14.05
CA TRP A 613 15.22 11.90 -14.41
C TRP A 613 13.75 11.47 -14.35
N ILE A 614 12.86 12.29 -13.80
CA ILE A 614 11.40 12.16 -13.96
C ILE A 614 10.92 13.32 -14.83
N PRO A 615 10.10 13.08 -15.88
CA PRO A 615 9.54 14.15 -16.69
C PRO A 615 8.54 15.01 -15.89
N GLN A 616 8.54 16.31 -16.17
CA GLN A 616 7.58 17.27 -15.60
C GLN A 616 6.12 16.98 -16.01
N ASN A 617 5.92 16.22 -17.09
CA ASN A 617 4.63 15.67 -17.47
C ASN A 617 4.76 14.14 -17.60
N PRO A 618 4.12 13.33 -16.74
CA PRO A 618 4.18 11.87 -16.82
C PRO A 618 3.43 11.29 -18.04
N MET A 619 2.80 12.11 -18.87
CA MET A 619 2.15 11.71 -20.14
C MET A 619 3.07 11.77 -21.37
N THR A 620 4.33 12.21 -21.22
CA THR A 620 5.28 12.44 -22.34
C THR A 620 6.60 11.72 -22.14
#